data_AF-F3LGB4-F1
#
_entry.id   AF-F3LGB4-F1
#
_cell.length_a   1.000
_cell.length_b   1.000
_cell.length_c   1.000
_cell.angle_alpha   90.00
_cell.angle_beta   90.00
_cell.angle_gamma   90.00
#
_symmetry.space_group_name_H-M   'P 1'
#
loop_
_entity.id
_entity.type
_entity.pdbx_description
1 polymer ?
#
loop_
_entity_poly.entity_id
_entity_poly.type
_entity_poly.pdbx_seq_one_letter_code
_entity_poly.pdbx_strand_id
1 'polypeptide(L)' 'MVLSFADAQKAELPGVVAEFTDEEVVVDFNHPLAGKEVLFEVDIIKVEPVVQH' A
#
# COMPACT_ATOMS: atom_id res chain seq x y z
N MET A 1 -6.28 14.04 3.77
CA MET A 1 -6.55 13.96 2.32
C MET A 1 -5.71 12.85 1.73
N VAL A 2 -6.27 11.99 0.86
CA VAL A 2 -5.52 10.90 0.20
C VAL A 2 -5.25 11.32 -1.25
N LEU A 3 -3.99 11.24 -1.66
CA LEU A 3 -3.53 11.59 -3.00
C LEU A 3 -2.82 10.39 -3.63
N SER A 4 -2.96 10.22 -4.93
CA SER A 4 -2.25 9.17 -5.69
C SER A 4 -0.97 9.75 -6.29
N PHE A 5 0.16 9.10 -6.07
CA PHE A 5 1.47 9.49 -6.59
C PHE A 5 1.96 8.42 -7.57
N ALA A 6 2.57 8.84 -8.68
CA ALA A 6 3.23 7.91 -9.59
C ALA A 6 4.58 7.48 -9.01
N ASP A 7 4.76 6.18 -8.76
CA ASP A 7 6.06 5.64 -8.35
C ASP A 7 7.02 5.54 -9.56
N ALA A 8 8.29 5.18 -9.29
CA ALA A 8 9.31 5.03 -10.33
C ALA A 8 8.99 3.94 -11.38
N GLN A 9 8.02 3.07 -11.10
CA GLN A 9 7.53 1.99 -11.97
C GLN A 9 6.18 2.34 -12.63
N LYS A 10 5.69 3.58 -12.48
CA LYS A 10 4.37 4.06 -12.94
C LYS A 10 3.17 3.38 -12.25
N ALA A 11 3.39 2.73 -11.12
CA ALA A 11 2.31 2.28 -10.26
C ALA A 11 1.80 3.45 -9.41
N GLU A 12 0.51 3.40 -9.06
CA GLU A 12 -0.11 4.39 -8.18
C GLU A 12 0.16 4.04 -6.72
N LEU A 13 0.90 4.90 -6.02
CA LEU A 13 1.16 4.79 -4.60
C LEU A 13 0.23 5.78 -3.84
N PRO A 14 -0.72 5.28 -3.02
CA PRO A 14 -1.55 6.15 -2.21
C PRO A 14 -0.72 6.78 -1.08
N GLY A 15 -0.74 8.11 -0.99
CA GLY A 15 -0.14 8.88 0.09
C GLY A 15 -1.19 9.70 0.85
N VAL A 16 -1.04 9.80 2.16
CA VAL A 16 -1.91 10.60 3.04
C VAL A 16 -1.19 11.88 3.43
N VAL A 17 -1.81 13.04 3.23
CA VAL A 17 -1.25 14.32 3.72
C VAL A 17 -1.31 14.32 5.25
N ALA A 18 -0.14 14.35 5.89
CA ALA A 18 0.00 14.41 7.34
C ALA A 18 -0.07 15.87 7.83
N GLU A 19 0.72 16.75 7.22
CA GLU A 19 0.80 18.19 7.54
C GLU A 19 1.10 19.01 6.28
N PHE A 20 0.72 20.29 6.26
CA PHE A 20 1.08 21.21 5.18
C PHE A 20 1.29 22.63 5.70
N THR A 21 2.23 23.35 5.10
CA THR A 21 2.50 24.77 5.30
C THR A 21 2.32 25.51 3.96
N ASP A 22 2.58 26.81 3.93
CA ASP A 22 2.53 27.59 2.69
C ASP A 22 3.62 27.20 1.67
N GLU A 23 4.70 26.56 2.13
CA GLU A 23 5.87 26.23 1.30
C GLU A 23 6.04 24.73 1.09
N GLU A 24 5.61 23.89 2.03
CA GLU A 24 5.89 22.45 2.03
C GLU A 24 4.67 21.60 2.43
N VAL A 25 4.65 20.36 1.95
CA VAL A 25 3.64 19.36 2.29
C VAL A 25 4.32 18.08 2.76
N VAL A 26 3.97 17.63 3.96
CA VAL A 26 4.42 16.35 4.51
C VAL A 26 3.41 15.27 4.15
N VAL A 27 3.89 14.25 3.43
CA VAL A 27 3.08 13.13 2.95
C VAL A 27 3.55 11.83 3.60
N ASP A 28 2.62 11.11 4.21
CA ASP A 28 2.83 9.77 4.72
C ASP A 28 2.49 8.73 3.64
N PHE A 29 3.48 7.90 3.31
CA PHE A 29 3.37 6.79 2.34
C PHE A 29 3.27 5.42 3.02
N ASN A 30 3.19 5.38 4.34
CA ASN A 30 3.02 4.11 5.04
C ASN A 30 1.70 3.46 4.66
N HIS A 31 1.72 2.12 4.62
CA HIS A 31 0.53 1.34 4.42
C HIS A 31 -0.48 1.64 5.56
N PRO A 32 -1.81 1.68 5.30
CA PRO A 32 -2.81 1.93 6.35
C PRO A 32 -2.79 0.97 7.55
N LEU A 33 -2.12 -0.18 7.39
CA LEU A 33 -1.91 -1.20 8.42
C LEU A 33 -0.50 -1.18 9.04
N ALA A 34 0.36 -0.21 8.68
CA ALA A 34 1.70 -0.09 9.24
C ALA A 34 1.64 0.05 10.77
N GLY A 35 2.47 -0.73 11.47
CA GLY A 35 2.53 -0.75 12.94
C GLY A 35 1.35 -1.44 13.63
N LYS A 36 0.39 -2.00 12.90
CA LYS A 36 -0.73 -2.77 13.47
C LYS A 36 -0.41 -4.27 13.41
N GLU A 37 -0.73 -4.99 14.48
CA GLU A 37 -0.74 -6.46 14.45
C GLU A 37 -1.91 -6.90 13.56
N VAL A 38 -1.63 -7.67 12.51
CA VAL A 38 -2.65 -8.15 11.57
C VAL A 38 -2.78 -9.65 11.71
N LEU A 39 -3.91 -10.09 12.28
CA LEU A 39 -4.29 -11.49 12.33
C LEU A 39 -5.09 -11.84 11.07
N PHE A 40 -4.62 -12.83 10.32
CA PHE A 40 -5.32 -13.34 9.14
C PHE A 40 -5.84 -14.74 9.43
N GLU A 41 -7.14 -14.94 9.19
CA GLU A 41 -7.74 -16.25 9.01
C GLU A 41 -7.85 -16.51 7.51
N VAL A 42 -7.30 -17.63 7.04
CA VAL A 42 -7.22 -17.93 5.61
C VAL A 42 -7.63 -19.36 5.34
N ASP A 43 -8.30 -19.55 4.19
CA ASP A 43 -8.69 -20.85 3.67
C ASP A 43 -7.90 -21.17 2.39
N ILE A 44 -7.48 -22.42 2.26
CA ILE A 44 -6.88 -22.92 1.02
C ILE A 44 -8.01 -23.31 0.05
N ILE A 45 -8.26 -22.47 -0.94
CA ILE A 45 -9.32 -22.69 -1.93
C ILE A 45 -8.87 -23.67 -3.03
N LYS A 46 -7.61 -23.58 -3.47
CA LYS A 46 -7.05 -24.42 -4.54
C LYS A 46 -5.53 -24.39 -4.50
N VAL A 47 -4.90 -25.50 -4.89
CA VAL A 47 -3.44 -25.58 -5.15
C VAL A 47 -3.25 -26.03 -6.60
N GLU A 48 -2.42 -25.30 -7.34
CA GLU A 48 -2.09 -25.63 -8.74
C GLU A 48 -0.59 -25.98 -8.86
N PRO A 49 -0.22 -26.97 -9.68
CA PRO A 49 1.17 -27.29 -9.93
C PRO A 49 1.84 -26.15 -10.71
N VAL A 50 3.06 -25.79 -10.30
CA VAL A 50 3.86 -24.73 -10.95
C VAL A 50 4.17 -25.03 -12.42
N VAL A 51 4.16 -26.31 -12.82
CA VAL A 51 4.37 -26.73 -14.21
C VAL A 51 3.32 -27.76 -14.60
N GLN A 52 2.59 -27.49 -15.68
CA GLN A 52 1.75 -28.47 -16.37
C GLN A 52 2.56 -29.04 -17.54
N HIS A 53 2.67 -30.37 -17.61
CA HIS A 53 3.32 -31.07 -18.73
C HIS A 53 2.38 -31.14 -19.94
#